data_AF-A0A8T6BTH0-F1
#
_entry.id   AF-A0A8T6BTH0-F1
#
_cell.length_a   1.000
_cell.length_b   1.000
_cell.length_c   1.000
_cell.angle_alpha   90.00
_cell.angle_beta   90.00
_cell.angle_gamma   90.00
#
_symmetry.space_group_name_H-M   'P 1'
#
loop_
_entity.id
_entity.type
_entity.pdbx_description
1 polymer ?
#
loop_
_entity_poly.entity_id
_entity_poly.type
_entity_poly.pdbx_seq_one_letter_code
_entity_poly.pdbx_strand_id
1 'polypeptide(L)'
;ENRGHFGLALQSYAHFTSPIRRYPDLTLHRAIKYLLAKEQGHQGNTTETGGYHYSMEEMLQLGQHCSMAERRADEATRDVADWLKCDFMLDQVGNVFKGVISSVTGFGFFVRLDDLFIDGLVHVSSLDNDYYRFDQVGQRLMGESSGQTYRLGDRVEVRVEAVNMDERKIDFSLISSERAPRNVGKTAREKAKKGDAGKKGGKRRQVGKKVNFEPDSAFRGEKKTKPKAAKKDARKAKKPSAKTQKIAAATKAKRAAKKKVAE
;
A
#
# COMPACT_ATOMS: atom_id res chain seq x y z
N GLU A 1 0.71 -8.89 25.13
CA GLU A 1 0.63 -7.43 25.35
C GLU A 1 -0.63 -6.91 24.66
N ASN A 2 -1.46 -6.11 25.35
CA ASN A 2 -2.63 -5.46 24.73
C ASN A 2 -2.21 -4.10 24.15
N ARG A 3 -2.30 -3.96 22.83
CA ARG A 3 -1.99 -2.71 22.10
C ARG A 3 -3.24 -2.05 21.50
N GLY A 4 -4.43 -2.48 21.90
CA GLY A 4 -5.70 -2.08 21.32
C GLY A 4 -5.98 -2.73 19.95
N HIS A 5 -7.19 -2.50 19.43
CA HIS A 5 -7.63 -3.01 18.13
C HIS A 5 -8.08 -1.86 17.21
N PHE A 6 -7.18 -1.43 16.32
CA PHE A 6 -7.38 -0.26 15.45
C PHE A 6 -8.64 -0.35 14.59
N GLY A 7 -8.85 -1.46 13.88
CA GLY A 7 -9.99 -1.61 12.97
C GLY A 7 -11.36 -1.70 13.65
N LEU A 8 -11.39 -1.95 14.97
CA LEU A 8 -12.63 -2.00 15.76
C LEU A 8 -12.79 -0.77 16.68
N ALA A 9 -11.80 0.13 16.70
CA ALA A 9 -11.75 1.26 17.63
C ALA A 9 -11.93 0.86 19.11
N LEU A 10 -11.38 -0.28 19.53
CA LEU A 10 -11.45 -0.77 20.91
C LEU A 10 -10.09 -0.68 21.62
N GLN A 11 -10.11 -0.22 22.88
CA GLN A 11 -8.91 -0.20 23.75
C GLN A 11 -8.45 -1.61 24.14
N SER A 12 -9.39 -2.54 24.29
CA SER A 12 -9.12 -3.92 24.69
C SER A 12 -10.00 -4.86 23.89
N TYR A 13 -9.40 -5.88 23.29
CA TYR A 13 -10.12 -6.89 22.53
C TYR A 13 -9.39 -8.22 22.61
N ALA A 14 -10.16 -9.31 22.71
CA ALA A 14 -9.67 -10.68 22.65
C ALA A 14 -10.74 -11.60 22.05
N HIS A 15 -10.32 -12.67 21.37
CA HIS A 15 -11.23 -13.70 20.89
C HIS A 15 -11.67 -14.61 22.04
N PHE A 16 -12.98 -14.78 22.22
CA PHE A 16 -13.57 -15.60 23.29
C PHE A 16 -14.67 -16.57 22.82
N THR A 17 -15.43 -16.21 21.80
CA THR A 17 -16.72 -16.84 21.46
C THR A 17 -16.62 -18.11 20.60
N SER A 18 -15.43 -18.61 20.26
CA SER A 18 -15.29 -19.76 19.35
C SER A 18 -14.17 -20.75 19.75
N PRO A 19 -14.16 -21.28 20.99
CA PRO A 19 -13.13 -22.20 21.48
C PRO A 19 -13.05 -23.53 20.72
N ILE A 20 -14.12 -23.93 20.02
CA ILE A 20 -14.14 -25.16 19.22
C ILE A 20 -13.23 -25.06 17.99
N ARG A 21 -13.08 -23.87 17.41
CA ARG A 21 -12.36 -23.66 16.13
C ARG A 21 -11.17 -22.70 16.23
N ARG A 22 -10.90 -22.15 17.43
CA ARG A 22 -9.77 -21.24 17.69
C ARG A 22 -9.17 -21.54 19.06
N TYR A 23 -7.88 -21.89 19.04
CA TYR A 23 -7.14 -22.20 20.27
C TYR A 23 -6.97 -21.01 21.24
N PRO A 24 -6.81 -19.74 20.78
CA PRO A 24 -6.76 -18.59 21.68
C PRO A 24 -8.03 -18.40 22.53
N ASP A 25 -9.21 -18.69 21.97
CA ASP A 25 -10.45 -18.65 22.73
C ASP A 25 -10.43 -19.71 23.84
N LEU A 26 -9.92 -20.92 23.56
CA LEU A 26 -9.81 -21.99 24.57
C LEU A 26 -8.90 -21.59 25.74
N THR A 27 -7.76 -20.96 25.46
CA THR A 27 -6.83 -20.52 26.52
C THR A 27 -7.43 -19.39 27.34
N LEU A 28 -8.21 -18.51 26.73
CA LEU A 28 -8.94 -17.47 27.42
C LEU A 28 -10.06 -18.03 28.32
N HIS A 29 -10.80 -19.04 27.85
CA HIS A 29 -11.77 -19.78 28.68
C HIS A 29 -11.10 -20.39 29.90
N ARG A 30 -9.91 -21.01 29.73
CA ARG A 30 -9.12 -21.58 30.81
C ARG A 30 -8.68 -20.52 31.83
N ALA A 31 -8.19 -19.37 31.34
CA ALA A 31 -7.75 -18.27 32.19
C ALA A 31 -8.91 -17.65 32.98
N ILE A 32 -10.08 -17.43 32.35
CA ILE A 32 -11.27 -16.88 33.02
C ILE A 32 -11.75 -17.84 34.12
N LYS A 33 -11.85 -19.14 33.84
CA LYS A 33 -12.21 -20.14 34.86
C LYS A 33 -11.24 -20.16 36.04
N TYR A 34 -9.93 -20.06 35.76
CA TYR A 34 -8.91 -19.95 36.80
C TYR A 34 -9.10 -18.69 37.66
N LEU A 35 -9.33 -17.53 37.04
CA LEU A 35 -9.53 -16.26 37.77
C LEU A 35 -10.78 -16.30 38.65
N LEU A 36 -11.90 -16.84 38.14
CA LEU A 36 -13.14 -16.99 38.92
C LEU A 36 -12.95 -17.90 40.15
N ALA A 37 -12.20 -19.00 40.03
CA ALA A 37 -11.89 -19.86 41.17
C ALA A 37 -10.94 -19.19 42.18
N LYS A 38 -9.96 -18.43 41.66
CA LYS A 38 -9.01 -17.68 42.50
C LYS A 38 -9.70 -16.60 43.33
N GLU A 39 -10.72 -15.94 42.78
CA GLU A 39 -11.57 -14.99 43.51
C GLU A 39 -12.30 -15.63 44.70
N GLN A 40 -12.55 -16.95 44.64
CA GLN A 40 -13.14 -17.74 45.74
C GLN A 40 -12.10 -18.33 46.71
N GLY A 41 -10.82 -17.97 46.58
CA GLY A 41 -9.74 -18.41 47.47
C GLY A 41 -9.02 -19.70 47.02
N HIS A 42 -9.24 -20.17 45.80
CA HIS A 42 -8.50 -21.33 45.26
C HIS A 42 -7.00 -21.02 45.09
N GLN A 43 -6.13 -21.93 45.57
CA GLN A 43 -4.66 -21.72 45.62
C GLN A 43 -3.87 -22.47 44.52
N GLY A 44 -4.50 -23.36 43.77
CA GLY A 44 -3.84 -24.12 42.68
C GLY A 44 -3.89 -23.42 41.32
N ASN A 45 -3.06 -23.89 40.38
CA ASN A 45 -2.97 -23.38 38.99
C ASN A 45 -3.99 -24.01 38.03
N THR A 46 -4.75 -25.00 38.47
CA THR A 46 -5.79 -25.68 37.69
C THR A 46 -7.12 -25.59 38.41
N THR A 47 -8.23 -25.83 37.73
CA THR A 47 -9.56 -25.94 38.37
C THR A 47 -10.26 -27.19 37.87
N GLU A 48 -11.15 -27.75 38.68
CA GLU A 48 -11.91 -28.97 38.37
C GLU A 48 -12.75 -28.87 37.08
N THR A 49 -13.19 -27.66 36.72
CA THR A 49 -13.96 -27.40 35.49
C THR A 49 -13.09 -27.08 34.27
N GLY A 50 -11.77 -27.31 34.36
CA GLY A 50 -10.82 -27.20 33.27
C GLY A 50 -10.19 -25.81 33.09
N GLY A 51 -10.27 -24.93 34.08
CA GLY A 51 -9.46 -23.70 34.14
C GLY A 51 -7.98 -23.96 34.38
N TYR A 52 -7.13 -23.09 33.86
CA TYR A 52 -5.67 -23.23 33.89
C TYR A 52 -4.97 -21.86 33.89
N HIS A 53 -3.94 -21.71 34.72
CA HIS A 53 -3.07 -20.54 34.76
C HIS A 53 -1.87 -20.72 33.84
N TYR A 54 -1.71 -19.82 32.88
CA TYR A 54 -0.55 -19.76 31.99
C TYR A 54 0.47 -18.75 32.52
N SER A 55 1.75 -19.10 32.43
CA SER A 55 2.84 -18.15 32.58
C SER A 55 2.92 -17.19 31.39
N MET A 56 3.60 -16.05 31.59
CA MET A 56 3.82 -15.08 30.52
C MET A 56 4.70 -15.62 29.39
N GLU A 57 5.64 -16.52 29.69
CA GLU A 57 6.50 -17.16 28.69
C GLU A 57 5.68 -18.08 27.77
N GLU A 58 4.82 -18.92 28.36
CA GLU A 58 3.89 -19.77 27.61
C GLU A 58 2.99 -18.92 26.71
N MET A 59 2.43 -17.82 27.22
CA MET A 59 1.55 -16.93 26.44
C MET A 59 2.25 -16.24 25.27
N LEU A 60 3.54 -15.91 25.40
CA LEU A 60 4.32 -15.36 24.29
C LEU A 60 4.51 -16.39 23.17
N GLN A 61 4.87 -17.62 23.53
CA GLN A 61 5.03 -18.73 22.58
C GLN A 61 3.68 -19.06 21.90
N LEU A 62 2.61 -19.13 22.69
CA LEU A 62 1.26 -19.41 22.19
C LEU A 62 0.76 -18.32 21.24
N GLY A 63 1.04 -17.05 21.55
CA GLY A 63 0.67 -15.93 20.68
C GLY A 63 1.34 -16.03 19.30
N GLN A 64 2.63 -16.34 19.27
CA GLN A 64 3.36 -16.55 18.00
C GLN A 64 2.83 -17.76 17.24
N HIS A 65 2.66 -18.90 17.93
CA HIS A 65 2.20 -20.14 17.32
C HIS A 65 0.77 -20.02 16.75
N CYS A 66 -0.17 -19.49 17.52
CA CYS A 66 -1.56 -19.33 17.09
C CYS A 66 -1.66 -18.37 15.90
N SER A 67 -0.90 -17.26 15.92
CA SER A 67 -0.87 -16.31 14.81
C SER A 67 -0.27 -16.93 13.53
N MET A 68 0.75 -17.79 13.68
CA MET A 68 1.33 -18.53 12.57
C MET A 68 0.33 -19.54 12.01
N ALA A 69 -0.36 -20.29 12.87
CA ALA A 69 -1.34 -21.28 12.47
C ALA A 69 -2.53 -20.66 11.71
N GLU A 70 -2.97 -19.46 12.11
CA GLU A 70 -4.00 -18.68 11.41
C GLU A 70 -3.55 -18.33 9.98
N ARG A 71 -2.39 -17.68 9.82
CA ARG A 71 -1.86 -17.34 8.49
C ARG A 71 -1.65 -18.57 7.60
N ARG A 72 -1.14 -19.67 8.19
CA ARG A 72 -0.94 -20.94 7.48
C ARG A 72 -2.27 -21.52 6.98
N ALA A 73 -3.33 -21.43 7.77
CA ALA A 73 -4.66 -21.91 7.36
C ALA A 73 -5.23 -21.03 6.23
N ASP A 74 -5.06 -19.72 6.32
CA ASP A 74 -5.49 -18.78 5.27
C ASP A 74 -4.72 -19.01 3.96
N GLU A 75 -3.41 -19.22 4.03
CA GLU A 75 -2.57 -19.55 2.86
C GLU A 75 -3.02 -20.86 2.21
N ALA A 76 -3.23 -21.92 2.99
CA ALA A 76 -3.66 -23.22 2.45
C ALA A 76 -5.06 -23.16 1.82
N THR A 77 -6.00 -22.44 2.43
CA THR A 77 -7.36 -22.28 1.87
C THR A 77 -7.35 -21.43 0.60
N ARG A 78 -6.52 -20.38 0.55
CA ARG A 78 -6.29 -19.59 -0.64
C ARG A 78 -5.70 -20.41 -1.78
N ASP A 79 -4.71 -21.24 -1.50
CA ASP A 79 -4.06 -22.11 -2.49
C ASP A 79 -5.06 -23.05 -3.18
N VAL A 80 -5.97 -23.65 -2.41
CA VAL A 80 -7.05 -24.50 -2.95
C VAL A 80 -8.06 -23.67 -3.73
N ALA A 81 -8.42 -22.49 -3.24
CA ALA A 81 -9.32 -21.59 -3.95
C ALA A 81 -8.73 -21.12 -5.29
N ASP A 82 -7.44 -20.79 -5.34
CA ASP A 82 -6.75 -20.35 -6.55
C ASP A 82 -6.68 -21.51 -7.57
N TRP A 83 -6.47 -22.75 -7.11
CA TRP A 83 -6.58 -23.93 -7.97
C TRP A 83 -8.00 -24.11 -8.54
N LEU A 84 -9.04 -24.03 -7.70
CA LEU A 84 -10.44 -24.14 -8.13
C LEU A 84 -10.84 -23.03 -9.12
N LYS A 85 -10.31 -21.82 -8.94
CA LYS A 85 -10.52 -20.71 -9.88
C LYS A 85 -9.85 -20.96 -11.22
N CYS A 86 -8.65 -21.55 -11.24
CA CYS A 86 -7.99 -21.94 -12.48
C CYS A 86 -8.76 -23.05 -13.18
N ASP A 87 -9.23 -24.06 -12.43
CA ASP A 87 -10.09 -25.14 -12.93
C ASP A 87 -11.35 -24.59 -13.62
N PHE A 88 -12.02 -23.63 -12.97
CA PHE A 88 -13.19 -22.94 -13.52
C PHE A 88 -12.89 -22.13 -14.79
N MET A 89 -11.65 -21.66 -14.99
CA MET A 89 -11.31 -20.80 -16.14
C MET A 89 -10.82 -21.57 -17.36
N LEU A 90 -10.57 -22.88 -17.25
CA LEU A 90 -10.10 -23.73 -18.35
C LEU A 90 -11.08 -23.75 -19.53
N ASP A 91 -12.39 -23.77 -19.27
CA ASP A 91 -13.42 -23.73 -20.31
C ASP A 91 -13.74 -22.32 -20.81
N GLN A 92 -13.17 -21.29 -20.16
CA GLN A 92 -13.37 -19.88 -20.48
C GLN A 92 -12.26 -19.29 -21.36
N VAL A 93 -11.29 -20.09 -21.81
CA VAL A 93 -10.21 -19.63 -22.67
C VAL A 93 -10.78 -19.08 -23.99
N GLY A 94 -10.36 -17.86 -24.35
CA GLY A 94 -10.85 -17.12 -25.51
C GLY A 94 -12.04 -16.18 -25.23
N ASN A 95 -12.75 -16.36 -24.11
CA ASN A 95 -13.86 -15.49 -23.72
C ASN A 95 -13.37 -14.14 -23.20
N VAL A 96 -14.23 -13.12 -23.32
CA VAL A 96 -13.95 -11.75 -22.91
C VAL A 96 -14.74 -11.42 -21.65
N PHE A 97 -14.05 -10.84 -20.67
CA PHE A 97 -14.63 -10.46 -19.41
C PHE A 97 -14.31 -9.01 -19.07
N LYS A 98 -15.23 -8.38 -18.33
CA LYS A 98 -15.00 -7.10 -17.69
C LYS A 98 -14.31 -7.33 -16.34
N GLY A 99 -13.43 -6.42 -15.99
CA GLY A 99 -12.75 -6.48 -14.72
C GLY A 99 -12.15 -5.15 -14.29
N VAL A 100 -11.62 -5.16 -13.09
CA VAL A 100 -10.97 -4.02 -12.44
C VAL A 100 -9.54 -4.37 -12.15
N ILE A 101 -8.61 -3.46 -12.46
CA ILE A 101 -7.20 -3.64 -12.09
C ILE A 101 -7.08 -3.71 -10.56
N SER A 102 -6.63 -4.86 -10.05
CA SER A 102 -6.54 -5.18 -8.61
C SER A 102 -5.13 -5.01 -8.04
N SER A 103 -4.10 -5.06 -8.88
CA SER A 103 -2.72 -4.76 -8.50
C SER A 103 -1.89 -4.37 -9.73
N VAL A 104 -0.87 -3.54 -9.54
CA VAL A 104 0.05 -3.12 -10.62
C VAL A 104 1.49 -3.43 -10.19
N THR A 105 2.25 -4.08 -11.06
CA THR A 105 3.65 -4.44 -10.86
C THR A 105 4.52 -3.89 -11.99
N GLY A 106 5.84 -4.10 -11.93
CA GLY A 106 6.76 -3.66 -12.99
C GLY A 106 6.64 -4.46 -14.29
N PHE A 107 6.15 -5.70 -14.22
CA PHE A 107 6.05 -6.60 -15.37
C PHE A 107 4.63 -6.68 -15.94
N GLY A 108 3.66 -5.96 -15.36
CA GLY A 108 2.27 -6.02 -15.78
C GLY A 108 1.32 -5.54 -14.70
N PHE A 109 0.06 -5.95 -14.82
CA PHE A 109 -0.95 -5.67 -13.80
C PHE A 109 -1.94 -6.83 -13.72
N PHE A 110 -2.51 -7.01 -12.53
CA PHE A 110 -3.53 -8.02 -12.28
C PHE A 110 -4.91 -7.41 -12.46
N VAL A 111 -5.79 -8.14 -13.11
CA VAL A 111 -7.19 -7.78 -13.33
C VAL A 111 -8.06 -8.76 -12.59
N ARG A 112 -8.94 -8.23 -11.73
CA ARG A 112 -10.00 -8.99 -11.09
C ARG A 112 -11.23 -8.97 -11.98
N LEU A 113 -11.72 -10.13 -12.38
CA LEU A 113 -12.97 -10.23 -13.13
C LEU A 113 -14.16 -9.83 -12.27
N ASP A 114 -15.08 -9.08 -12.87
CA ASP A 114 -16.34 -8.71 -12.23
C ASP A 114 -17.18 -9.98 -11.94
N ASP A 115 -17.85 -9.99 -10.79
CA ASP A 115 -18.72 -11.08 -10.28
C ASP A 115 -18.04 -12.45 -9.99
N LEU A 116 -16.87 -12.73 -10.56
CA LEU A 116 -16.17 -14.01 -10.41
C LEU A 116 -15.08 -14.02 -9.32
N PHE A 117 -14.56 -12.85 -8.92
CA PHE A 117 -13.47 -12.72 -7.93
C PHE A 117 -12.21 -13.53 -8.29
N ILE A 118 -11.97 -13.69 -9.59
CA ILE A 118 -10.79 -14.35 -10.17
C ILE A 118 -9.82 -13.26 -10.61
N ASP A 119 -8.56 -13.39 -10.20
CA ASP A 119 -7.48 -12.49 -10.61
C ASP A 119 -6.64 -13.18 -11.69
N GLY A 120 -6.31 -12.46 -12.76
CA GLY A 120 -5.38 -12.91 -13.80
C GLY A 120 -4.39 -11.82 -14.18
N LEU A 121 -3.28 -12.21 -14.78
CA LEU A 121 -2.16 -11.32 -15.11
C LEU A 121 -2.26 -10.84 -16.56
N VAL A 122 -2.25 -9.52 -16.74
CA VAL A 122 -1.92 -8.90 -18.03
C VAL A 122 -0.44 -8.56 -18.00
N HIS A 123 0.36 -9.29 -18.77
CA HIS A 123 1.79 -9.05 -18.85
C HIS A 123 2.10 -7.84 -19.74
N VAL A 124 3.15 -7.09 -19.42
CA VAL A 124 3.52 -5.88 -20.18
C VAL A 124 3.83 -6.17 -21.66
N SER A 125 4.25 -7.40 -21.98
CA SER A 125 4.52 -7.82 -23.37
C SER A 125 3.26 -8.05 -24.20
N SER A 126 2.09 -8.24 -23.58
CA SER A 126 0.81 -8.35 -24.30
C SER A 126 0.17 -6.99 -24.55
N LEU A 127 0.76 -5.91 -24.03
CA LEU A 127 0.32 -4.54 -24.29
C LEU A 127 0.93 -4.02 -25.58
N ASP A 128 0.45 -2.86 -26.04
CA ASP A 128 1.02 -2.15 -27.18
C ASP A 128 2.53 -1.91 -26.99
N ASN A 129 3.29 -2.00 -28.08
CA ASN A 129 4.74 -1.85 -28.07
C ASN A 129 5.16 -0.43 -27.62
N ASP A 130 5.47 -0.30 -26.33
CA ASP A 130 5.86 0.94 -25.68
C ASP A 130 6.80 0.66 -24.50
N TYR A 131 7.52 1.69 -24.07
CA TYR A 131 8.30 1.64 -22.83
C TYR A 131 7.40 1.99 -21.64
N TYR A 132 7.08 0.98 -20.84
CA TYR A 132 6.23 1.14 -19.66
C TYR A 132 7.05 1.43 -18.40
N ARG A 133 6.78 2.58 -17.78
CA ARG A 133 7.37 2.97 -16.50
C ARG A 133 6.42 2.70 -15.35
N PHE A 134 6.88 1.91 -14.38
CA PHE A 134 6.14 1.63 -13.15
C PHE A 134 6.35 2.74 -12.10
N ASP A 135 5.26 3.35 -11.64
CA ASP A 135 5.22 4.29 -10.53
C ASP A 135 4.62 3.58 -9.30
N GLN A 136 5.49 3.13 -8.40
CA GLN A 136 5.13 2.36 -7.21
C GLN A 136 4.20 3.12 -6.26
N VAL A 137 4.42 4.41 -6.06
CA VAL A 137 3.64 5.24 -5.12
C VAL A 137 2.26 5.53 -5.72
N GLY A 138 2.20 5.78 -7.03
CA GLY A 138 0.95 6.01 -7.75
C GLY A 138 0.17 4.74 -8.09
N GLN A 139 0.77 3.55 -7.90
CA GLN A 139 0.27 2.24 -8.33
C GLN A 139 -0.24 2.28 -9.77
N ARG A 140 0.64 2.73 -10.67
CA ARG A 140 0.32 2.90 -12.10
C ARG A 140 1.47 2.51 -13.01
N LEU A 141 1.12 1.96 -14.16
CA LEU A 141 2.01 1.69 -15.27
C LEU A 141 1.77 2.77 -16.34
N MET A 142 2.80 3.47 -16.79
CA MET A 142 2.68 4.57 -17.76
C MET A 142 3.51 4.28 -19.00
N GLY A 143 2.87 4.26 -20.17
CA GLY A 143 3.56 4.21 -21.46
C GLY A 143 4.21 5.55 -21.79
N GLU A 144 5.50 5.54 -22.13
CA GLU A 144 6.28 6.75 -22.40
C GLU A 144 5.92 7.39 -23.75
N SER A 145 5.70 6.57 -24.78
CA SER A 145 5.39 7.03 -26.14
C SER A 145 3.89 7.23 -26.36
N SER A 146 3.08 6.25 -25.94
CA SER A 146 1.61 6.24 -26.12
C SER A 146 0.89 7.16 -25.13
N GLY A 147 1.48 7.43 -23.97
CA GLY A 147 0.82 8.13 -22.87
C GLY A 147 -0.33 7.33 -22.24
N GLN A 148 -0.48 6.04 -22.57
CA GLN A 148 -1.44 5.16 -21.91
C GLN A 148 -1.06 5.01 -20.43
N THR A 149 -2.06 4.93 -19.55
CA THR A 149 -1.82 4.79 -18.11
C THR A 149 -2.79 3.77 -17.54
N TYR A 150 -2.24 2.70 -16.99
CA TYR A 150 -2.98 1.65 -16.29
C TYR A 150 -2.80 1.83 -14.79
N ARG A 151 -3.88 2.04 -14.04
CA ARG A 151 -3.84 2.28 -12.59
C ARG A 151 -4.72 1.28 -11.85
N LEU A 152 -4.35 1.01 -10.61
CA LEU A 152 -5.23 0.34 -9.64
C LEU A 152 -6.63 0.98 -9.64
N GLY A 153 -7.65 0.15 -9.82
CA GLY A 153 -9.07 0.55 -9.82
C GLY A 153 -9.64 0.95 -11.19
N ASP A 154 -8.83 1.00 -12.25
CA ASP A 154 -9.35 1.27 -13.60
C ASP A 154 -10.15 0.04 -14.11
N ARG A 155 -11.22 0.30 -14.86
CA ARG A 155 -12.04 -0.73 -15.52
C ARG A 155 -11.47 -1.07 -16.89
N VAL A 156 -11.40 -2.37 -17.16
CA VAL A 156 -10.78 -2.92 -18.37
C VAL A 156 -11.58 -4.12 -18.88
N GLU A 157 -11.47 -4.36 -20.17
CA GLU A 157 -11.97 -5.57 -20.83
C GLU A 157 -10.78 -6.43 -21.21
N VAL A 158 -10.79 -7.67 -20.71
CA VAL A 158 -9.70 -8.64 -20.88
C VAL A 158 -10.21 -9.91 -21.52
N ARG A 159 -9.36 -10.53 -22.34
CA ARG A 159 -9.59 -11.87 -22.87
C ARG A 159 -8.72 -12.87 -22.12
N VAL A 160 -9.29 -14.04 -21.84
CA VAL A 160 -8.54 -15.18 -21.30
C VAL A 160 -7.68 -15.78 -22.41
N GLU A 161 -6.37 -15.68 -22.29
CA GLU A 161 -5.43 -16.22 -23.29
C GLU A 161 -5.03 -17.65 -22.93
N ALA A 162 -4.63 -17.86 -21.68
CA ALA A 162 -4.16 -19.16 -21.21
C ALA A 162 -4.43 -19.33 -19.72
N VAL A 163 -4.57 -20.59 -19.31
CA VAL A 163 -4.65 -21.00 -17.90
C VAL A 163 -3.58 -22.05 -17.67
N ASN A 164 -2.69 -21.78 -16.73
CA ASN A 164 -1.66 -22.70 -16.30
C ASN A 164 -2.04 -23.30 -14.94
N MET A 165 -2.41 -24.58 -14.94
CA MET A 165 -2.83 -25.31 -13.73
C MET A 165 -1.67 -25.63 -12.78
N ASP A 166 -0.46 -25.82 -13.32
CA ASP A 166 0.73 -26.15 -12.53
C ASP A 166 1.17 -24.95 -11.69
N GLU A 167 1.18 -23.76 -12.30
CA GLU A 167 1.52 -22.51 -11.61
C GLU A 167 0.30 -21.83 -10.95
N ARG A 168 -0.92 -22.34 -11.19
CA ARG A 168 -2.20 -21.72 -10.78
C ARG A 168 -2.29 -20.25 -11.21
N LYS A 169 -1.92 -19.98 -12.46
CA LYS A 169 -1.91 -18.64 -13.06
C LYS A 169 -2.83 -18.59 -14.26
N ILE A 170 -3.49 -17.45 -14.41
CA ILE A 170 -4.34 -17.14 -15.54
C ILE A 170 -3.74 -15.93 -16.25
N ASP A 171 -3.49 -16.07 -17.55
CA ASP A 171 -2.96 -15.02 -18.39
C ASP A 171 -4.08 -14.35 -19.18
N PHE A 172 -4.06 -13.03 -19.16
CA PHE A 172 -5.01 -12.17 -19.83
C PHE A 172 -4.32 -11.31 -20.88
N SER A 173 -5.02 -11.06 -21.99
CA SER A 173 -4.70 -9.98 -22.92
C SER A 173 -5.68 -8.83 -22.75
N LEU A 174 -5.18 -7.60 -22.88
CA LEU A 174 -6.01 -6.41 -22.80
C LEU A 174 -6.63 -6.13 -24.17
N ILE A 175 -7.96 -6.01 -24.21
CA ILE A 175 -8.68 -5.61 -25.44
C ILE A 175 -8.91 -4.10 -25.45
N SER A 176 -9.44 -3.59 -24.33
CA SER A 176 -9.85 -2.21 -24.20
C SER A 176 -9.66 -1.74 -22.78
N SER A 177 -9.25 -0.47 -22.64
CA SER A 177 -9.30 0.23 -21.37
C SER A 177 -10.20 1.45 -21.51
N GLU A 178 -11.11 1.64 -20.56
CA GLU A 178 -12.02 2.81 -20.56
C GLU A 178 -11.26 4.14 -20.38
N ARG A 179 -9.99 4.05 -19.95
CA ARG A 179 -9.15 5.21 -19.68
C ARG A 179 -8.48 5.71 -20.95
N ALA A 180 -9.16 6.66 -21.61
CA ALA A 180 -8.58 7.36 -22.76
C ALA A 180 -7.22 8.01 -22.42
N PRO A 181 -6.24 7.97 -23.34
CA PRO A 181 -4.92 8.56 -23.10
C PRO A 181 -5.08 10.06 -22.83
N ARG A 182 -4.51 10.51 -21.73
CA ARG A 182 -4.55 11.92 -21.38
C ARG A 182 -3.56 12.64 -22.31
N ASN A 183 -4.07 13.32 -23.35
CA ASN A 183 -3.39 14.13 -24.38
C ASN A 183 -3.29 13.55 -25.80
N VAL A 184 -4.23 12.72 -26.28
CA VAL A 184 -4.35 12.50 -27.72
C VAL A 184 -4.76 13.83 -28.40
N GLY A 185 -3.90 14.39 -29.25
CA GLY A 185 -4.20 15.59 -30.06
C GLY A 185 -3.61 16.93 -29.62
N LYS A 186 -2.98 17.04 -28.44
CA LYS A 186 -2.31 18.30 -28.06
C LYS A 186 -0.90 18.38 -28.62
N THR A 187 -0.78 18.92 -29.82
CA THR A 187 0.51 19.31 -30.40
C THR A 187 1.32 20.16 -29.41
N ALA A 188 2.65 20.05 -29.44
CA ALA A 188 3.54 20.89 -28.63
C ALA A 188 3.24 22.40 -28.77
N ARG A 189 2.65 22.79 -29.92
CA ARG A 189 2.19 24.16 -30.23
C ARG A 189 1.00 24.63 -29.39
N GLU A 190 0.09 23.73 -28.98
CA GLU A 190 -1.02 24.08 -28.07
C GLU A 190 -0.59 24.18 -26.61
N LYS A 191 0.39 23.37 -26.19
CA LYS A 191 1.01 23.52 -24.85
C LYS A 191 1.72 24.86 -24.72
N ALA A 192 2.39 25.34 -25.78
CA ALA A 192 3.01 26.66 -25.81
C ALA A 192 1.97 27.81 -25.79
N LYS A 193 0.84 27.69 -26.51
CA LYS A 193 -0.23 28.69 -26.50
C LYS A 193 -0.93 28.85 -25.14
N LYS A 194 -1.00 27.77 -24.33
CA LYS A 194 -1.56 27.84 -22.96
C LYS A 194 -0.58 28.34 -21.89
N GLY A 195 0.72 28.37 -22.20
CA GLY A 195 1.73 28.99 -21.33
C GLY A 195 1.75 30.51 -21.40
N ASP A 196 1.27 31.09 -22.51
CA ASP A 196 1.37 32.53 -22.79
C ASP A 196 0.03 33.30 -22.64
N ALA A 197 -1.11 32.60 -22.69
CA ALA A 197 -2.42 33.21 -22.50
C ALA A 197 -2.91 33.08 -21.05
N GLY A 198 -2.66 34.08 -20.19
CA GLY A 198 -3.45 34.21 -18.96
C GLY A 198 -2.90 34.97 -17.76
N LYS A 199 -1.89 35.84 -17.90
CA LYS A 199 -1.53 36.81 -16.85
C LYS A 199 -2.37 38.08 -17.02
N LYS A 200 -3.67 38.02 -16.76
CA LYS A 200 -4.51 39.22 -16.55
C LYS A 200 -5.44 39.00 -15.38
N GLY A 201 -5.28 39.86 -14.37
CA GLY A 201 -5.96 39.81 -13.10
C GLY A 201 -7.47 39.99 -13.23
N GLY A 202 -8.22 39.09 -12.60
CA GLY A 202 -9.62 39.28 -12.27
C GLY A 202 -9.76 39.26 -10.75
N LYS A 203 -10.07 40.42 -10.16
CA LYS A 203 -10.52 40.54 -8.77
C LYS A 203 -11.70 39.60 -8.55
N ARG A 204 -11.51 38.51 -7.80
CA ARG A 204 -12.61 37.65 -7.37
C ARG A 204 -13.13 38.15 -6.02
N ARG A 205 -14.25 38.87 -6.11
CA ARG A 205 -15.14 39.33 -5.04
C ARG A 205 -15.41 38.20 -4.05
N GLN A 206 -14.96 38.34 -2.80
CA GLN A 206 -15.38 37.49 -1.69
C GLN A 206 -16.85 37.78 -1.40
N VAL A 207 -17.72 36.80 -1.64
CA VAL A 207 -19.05 36.73 -1.03
C VAL A 207 -18.96 35.63 0.00
N GLY A 208 -19.10 36.00 1.26
CA GLY A 208 -19.01 35.11 2.40
C GLY A 208 -20.13 34.07 2.38
N LYS A 209 -19.75 32.81 2.62
CA LYS A 209 -20.66 31.79 3.10
C LYS A 209 -20.03 31.17 4.34
N LYS A 210 -20.58 31.54 5.50
CA LYS A 210 -20.29 30.92 6.79
C LYS A 210 -20.66 29.44 6.70
N VAL A 211 -19.72 28.55 7.02
CA VAL A 211 -20.01 27.24 7.59
C VAL A 211 -18.97 26.98 8.67
N ASN A 212 -19.47 26.78 9.89
CA ASN A 212 -18.74 26.53 11.13
C ASN A 212 -17.87 25.28 11.02
N PHE A 213 -16.57 25.44 11.23
CA PHE A 213 -15.70 24.37 11.68
C PHE A 213 -14.50 25.00 12.39
N GLU A 214 -14.53 25.05 13.72
CA GLU A 214 -13.36 25.40 14.53
C GLU A 214 -12.57 24.13 14.83
N PRO A 215 -11.24 24.14 14.61
CA PRO A 215 -10.35 23.40 15.46
C PRO A 215 -9.44 24.37 16.21
N ASP A 216 -9.63 24.34 17.53
CA ASP A 216 -8.76 24.67 18.66
C ASP A 216 -7.49 25.52 18.40
N SER A 217 -7.50 26.70 19.00
CA SER A 217 -6.46 27.74 18.96
C SER A 217 -5.29 27.48 19.92
N ALA A 218 -4.70 26.27 19.89
CA ALA A 218 -3.56 25.92 20.75
C ALA A 218 -2.18 25.93 20.05
N PHE A 219 -2.09 26.30 18.76
CA PHE A 219 -0.83 26.10 18.01
C PHE A 219 -0.39 27.23 17.06
N ARG A 220 -0.63 28.51 17.40
CA ARG A 220 -0.05 29.61 16.62
C ARG A 220 0.51 30.73 17.47
N GLY A 221 1.81 30.59 17.77
CA GLY A 221 2.64 31.62 18.39
C GLY A 221 2.72 32.91 17.57
N GLU A 222 2.85 34.00 18.32
CA GLU A 222 2.84 35.39 17.90
C GLU A 222 3.82 35.71 16.76
N LYS A 223 3.36 36.49 15.76
CA LYS A 223 4.24 37.20 14.83
C LYS A 223 3.91 38.69 14.86
N LYS A 224 4.73 39.45 15.59
CA LYS A 224 4.77 40.92 15.54
C LYS A 224 5.37 41.40 14.22
N THR A 225 4.66 42.32 13.59
CA THR A 225 5.03 43.11 12.42
C THR A 225 5.97 44.27 12.76
N LYS A 226 7.03 44.51 11.96
CA LYS A 226 7.62 45.86 11.73
C LYS A 226 8.24 45.96 10.32
N PRO A 227 8.36 47.18 9.74
CA PRO A 227 8.32 47.41 8.29
C PRO A 227 9.69 47.64 7.60
N LYS A 228 9.60 47.75 6.27
CA LYS A 228 10.63 47.79 5.21
C LYS A 228 11.74 48.86 5.34
N ALA A 229 12.95 48.51 4.89
CA ALA A 229 13.87 49.41 4.19
C ALA A 229 14.62 48.67 3.07
N ALA A 230 14.75 49.34 1.92
CA ALA A 230 15.30 48.81 0.68
C ALA A 230 16.83 48.90 0.62
N LYS A 231 17.51 47.95 -0.05
CA LYS A 231 18.66 48.23 -0.93
C LYS A 231 19.08 47.05 -1.82
N LYS A 232 19.46 47.45 -3.03
CA LYS A 232 19.99 46.82 -4.26
C LYS A 232 20.93 45.60 -4.16
N ASP A 233 20.81 44.77 -5.19
CA ASP A 233 21.79 43.97 -5.95
C ASP A 233 23.13 43.55 -5.32
N ALA A 234 23.34 42.22 -5.21
CA ALA A 234 24.55 41.54 -5.69
C ALA A 234 24.42 40.01 -5.56
N ARG A 235 24.43 39.29 -6.70
CA ARG A 235 24.65 37.84 -6.75
C ARG A 235 26.06 37.54 -6.22
N LYS A 236 26.16 36.82 -5.10
CA LYS A 236 27.40 36.14 -4.68
C LYS A 236 27.13 34.67 -4.39
N ALA A 237 27.82 33.80 -5.14
CA ALA A 237 27.84 32.37 -4.98
C ALA A 237 28.28 31.98 -3.55
N LYS A 238 27.47 31.18 -2.85
CA LYS A 238 27.81 30.67 -1.53
C LYS A 238 28.93 29.63 -1.66
N LYS A 239 30.10 29.90 -1.05
CA LYS A 239 31.16 28.90 -0.86
C LYS A 239 30.64 27.79 0.07
N PRO A 240 30.95 26.50 -0.20
CA PRO A 240 30.50 25.38 0.63
C PRO A 240 31.14 25.43 2.01
N SER A 241 30.38 25.01 3.04
CA SER A 241 30.81 25.07 4.44
C SER A 241 32.08 24.25 4.71
N ALA A 242 32.85 24.64 5.73
CA ALA A 242 34.09 23.95 6.13
C ALA A 242 33.88 22.45 6.43
N LYS A 243 32.67 22.07 6.84
CA LYS A 243 32.29 20.67 7.09
C LYS A 243 32.20 19.86 5.79
N THR A 244 31.67 20.47 4.73
CA THR A 244 31.59 19.85 3.38
C THR A 244 32.97 19.71 2.74
N GLN A 245 33.88 20.66 2.97
CA GLN A 245 35.26 20.58 2.47
C GLN A 245 36.07 19.46 3.14
N LYS A 246 35.89 19.26 4.46
CA LYS A 246 36.53 18.17 5.19
C LYS A 246 36.06 16.79 4.73
N ILE A 247 34.76 16.64 4.45
CA ILE A 247 34.21 15.38 3.93
C ILE A 247 34.76 15.09 2.52
N ALA A 248 34.81 16.12 1.65
CA ALA A 248 35.35 15.98 0.30
C ALA A 248 36.85 15.57 0.32
N ALA A 249 37.65 16.18 1.21
CA ALA A 249 39.05 15.82 1.39
C ALA A 249 39.23 14.38 1.88
N ALA A 250 38.43 13.94 2.87
CA ALA A 250 38.46 12.58 3.38
C ALA A 250 38.07 11.54 2.31
N THR A 251 37.08 11.83 1.47
CA THR A 251 36.70 10.95 0.36
C THR A 251 37.75 10.88 -0.74
N LYS A 252 38.46 11.98 -1.01
CA LYS A 252 39.55 12.02 -1.99
C LYS A 252 40.78 11.24 -1.51
N ALA A 253 41.11 11.34 -0.22
CA ALA A 253 42.18 10.55 0.39
C ALA A 253 41.87 9.04 0.38
N LYS A 254 40.63 8.63 0.68
CA LYS A 254 40.21 7.22 0.58
C LYS A 254 40.30 6.67 -0.84
N ARG A 255 39.92 7.46 -1.86
CA ARG A 255 40.04 7.05 -3.27
C ARG A 255 41.50 6.94 -3.72
N ALA A 256 42.38 7.82 -3.25
CA ALA A 256 43.81 7.75 -3.56
C ALA A 256 44.48 6.54 -2.90
N ALA A 257 44.12 6.21 -1.65
CA ALA A 257 44.61 5.01 -0.97
C ALA A 257 44.15 3.72 -1.64
N LYS A 258 42.90 3.66 -2.14
CA LYS A 258 42.37 2.50 -2.85
C LYS A 258 43.01 2.28 -4.23
N LYS A 259 43.54 3.35 -4.85
CA LYS A 259 44.25 3.27 -6.14
C LYS A 259 45.69 2.77 -6.00
N LYS A 260 46.36 3.03 -4.87
CA LYS A 260 47.73 2.54 -4.57
C LYS A 260 47.80 1.07 -4.11
N VAL A 261 46.66 0.44 -3.85
CA VAL A 261 46.58 -0.99 -3.46
C VAL A 261 46.19 -1.87 -4.66
N ALA A 262 45.83 -1.25 -5.79
CA ALA A 262 45.39 -1.93 -7.01
C ALA A 262 46.41 -1.82 -8.16
N GLU A 263 47.63 -1.38 -7.85
CA GLU A 263 48.82 -1.28 -8.73
C GLU A 263 49.98 -1.95 -7.99
#